data_AF-A0A080LW16-F1
#
_entry.id   AF-A0A080LW16-F1
#
_cell.length_a   1.000
_cell.length_b   1.000
_cell.length_c   1.000
_cell.angle_alpha   90.00
_cell.angle_beta   90.00
_cell.angle_gamma   90.00
#
_symmetry.space_group_name_H-M   'P 1'
#
loop_
_entity.id
_entity.type
_entity.pdbx_description
1 polymer ?
#
loop_
_entity_poly.entity_id
_entity_poly.type
_entity_poly.pdbx_seq_one_letter_code
_entity_poly.pdbx_strand_id
1 'polypeptide(L)' 'MTRRKIALAGVLAFATATAQASLFDRGGGLIYDDMLNVTWLQDARYAYTSGDSPDGKMTWEGAMNWAANLR' A
#
# COMPACT_ATOMS: atom_id res chain seq x y z
N MET A 1 26.64 -29.26 25.06
CA MET A 1 25.79 -28.95 23.89
C MET A 1 26.65 -29.09 22.64
N THR A 2 26.37 -30.05 21.76
CA THR A 2 27.26 -30.45 20.64
C THR A 2 27.30 -29.40 19.53
N ARG A 3 28.49 -29.09 18.98
CA ARG A 3 28.78 -28.04 17.96
C ARG A 3 27.82 -28.01 16.76
N ARG A 4 27.21 -29.16 16.41
CA ARG A 4 26.16 -29.28 15.39
C ARG A 4 24.88 -28.47 15.70
N LYS A 5 24.52 -28.34 16.98
CA LYS A 5 23.33 -27.57 17.42
C LYS A 5 23.54 -26.06 17.27
N ILE A 6 24.77 -25.58 17.46
CA ILE A 6 25.14 -24.16 17.28
C ILE A 6 25.16 -23.81 15.78
N ALA A 7 25.66 -24.72 14.94
CA ALA A 7 25.66 -24.54 13.48
C ALA A 7 24.23 -24.44 12.90
N LEU A 8 23.30 -25.28 13.38
CA LEU A 8 21.90 -25.24 12.92
C LEU A 8 21.15 -23.98 13.37
N ALA A 9 21.41 -23.52 14.60
CA ALA A 9 20.84 -22.26 15.12
C ALA A 9 21.35 -21.03 14.36
N GLY A 10 22.63 -21.04 13.93
CA GLY A 10 23.19 -19.99 13.08
C GLY A 10 22.53 -19.90 11.70
N VAL A 11 22.29 -21.04 11.04
CA VAL A 11 21.66 -21.09 9.70
C VAL A 11 20.22 -20.57 9.71
N LEU A 12 19.45 -20.86 10.76
CA LEU A 12 18.06 -20.37 10.91
C LEU A 12 17.98 -18.85 11.09
N ALA A 13 18.98 -18.22 11.71
CA ALA A 13 19.02 -16.77 11.91
C ALA A 13 19.36 -15.98 10.62
N PHE A 14 20.01 -16.61 9.64
CA PHE A 14 20.30 -16.01 8.33
C PHE A 14 19.24 -16.32 7.25
N ALA A 15 18.28 -17.21 7.54
CA ALA A 15 17.27 -17.66 6.58
C ALA A 15 15.95 -16.87 6.64
N THR A 16 15.87 -15.77 7.39
CA THR A 16 14.66 -14.95 7.42
C THR A 16 14.55 -14.13 6.13
N ALA A 17 13.84 -14.65 5.14
CA ALA A 17 13.36 -13.86 4.02
C ALA A 17 12.32 -12.86 4.53
N THR A 18 12.67 -11.57 4.56
CA THR A 18 11.72 -10.51 4.90
C THR A 18 10.89 -10.18 3.65
N ALA A 19 9.58 -10.40 3.69
CA ALA A 19 8.68 -9.82 2.70
C ALA A 19 8.51 -8.32 3.02
N GLN A 20 9.05 -7.45 2.17
CA GLN A 20 8.98 -6.00 2.36
C GLN A 20 7.97 -5.38 1.40
N ALA A 21 6.76 -5.08 1.85
CA ALA A 21 5.76 -4.36 1.06
C ALA A 21 5.99 -2.85 1.21
N SER A 22 6.71 -2.26 0.26
CA SER A 22 7.02 -0.83 0.27
C SER A 22 5.83 -0.02 -0.21
N LEU A 23 5.50 1.04 0.54
CA LEU A 23 4.50 2.04 0.18
C LEU A 23 5.20 3.38 -0.01
N PHE A 24 4.98 4.01 -1.15
CA PHE A 24 5.64 5.25 -1.54
C PHE A 24 4.63 6.40 -1.53
N ASP A 25 4.89 7.41 -0.69
CA ASP A 25 4.13 8.65 -0.73
C ASP A 25 4.44 9.42 -2.02
N ARG A 26 3.40 9.72 -2.80
CA ARG A 26 3.49 10.51 -4.04
C ARG A 26 3.09 11.98 -3.85
N GLY A 27 2.76 12.39 -2.63
CA GLY A 27 2.14 13.68 -2.34
C GLY A 27 0.63 13.64 -2.59
N GLY A 28 -0.06 14.74 -2.25
CA GLY A 28 -1.50 14.89 -2.53
C GLY A 28 -2.42 13.90 -1.81
N GLY A 29 -1.91 13.07 -0.90
CA GLY A 29 -2.67 11.98 -0.28
C GLY A 29 -2.69 10.69 -1.11
N LEU A 30 -1.79 10.52 -2.08
CA LEU A 30 -1.62 9.32 -2.89
C LEU A 30 -0.47 8.44 -2.37
N ILE A 31 -0.73 7.15 -2.23
CA ILE A 31 0.25 6.14 -1.83
C ILE A 31 0.39 5.09 -2.92
N TYR A 32 1.58 4.95 -3.49
CA TYR A 32 1.88 3.92 -4.47
C TYR A 32 2.37 2.63 -3.81
N ASP A 33 1.78 1.51 -4.21
CA ASP A 33 2.16 0.15 -3.82
C ASP A 33 2.89 -0.50 -5.00
N ASP A 34 4.18 -0.78 -4.83
CA ASP A 34 5.03 -1.31 -5.89
C ASP A 34 4.82 -2.81 -6.16
N MET A 35 4.33 -3.56 -5.16
CA MET A 35 4.03 -4.98 -5.30
C MET A 35 2.77 -5.21 -6.12
N LEU A 36 1.73 -4.43 -5.83
CA LEU A 36 0.43 -4.55 -6.50
C LEU A 36 0.34 -3.71 -7.78
N ASN A 37 1.27 -2.78 -7.97
CA ASN A 37 1.24 -1.77 -9.04
C ASN A 37 -0.09 -0.99 -9.05
N VAL A 38 -0.48 -0.50 -7.87
CA VAL A 38 -1.68 0.32 -7.68
C VAL A 38 -1.34 1.57 -6.88
N THR A 39 -2.15 2.62 -7.02
CA THR A 39 -2.07 3.82 -6.18
C THR A 39 -3.32 3.90 -5.34
N TRP A 40 -3.13 3.90 -4.03
CA TRP A 40 -4.17 4.05 -3.02
C TRP A 40 -4.37 5.51 -2.66
N LEU A 41 -5.58 5.83 -2.18
CA LEU A 41 -5.85 7.07 -1.45
C LEU A 41 -5.53 6.84 0.03
N GLN A 42 -4.81 7.79 0.65
CA GLN A 42 -4.62 7.80 2.12
C GLN A 42 -5.95 7.92 2.85
N ASP A 43 -6.90 8.65 2.28
CA ASP A 43 -8.27 8.79 2.79
C ASP A 43 -9.24 7.93 1.98
N ALA A 44 -9.77 6.86 2.57
CA ALA A 44 -10.76 6.01 1.93
C ALA A 44 -12.10 6.70 1.65
N ARG A 45 -12.36 7.87 2.26
CA ARG A 45 -13.53 8.73 2.04
C ARG A 45 -13.18 9.98 1.23
N TYR A 46 -12.09 9.96 0.47
CA TYR A 46 -11.56 11.17 -0.19
C TYR A 46 -12.59 11.89 -1.07
N ALA A 47 -13.46 11.16 -1.77
CA ALA A 47 -14.55 11.74 -2.55
C ALA A 47 -15.44 12.69 -1.72
N TYR A 48 -15.67 12.38 -0.44
CA TYR A 48 -16.43 13.23 0.47
C TYR A 48 -15.59 14.36 1.08
N THR A 49 -14.41 14.03 1.59
CA THR A 49 -13.58 14.97 2.35
C THR A 49 -12.92 16.03 1.48
N SER A 50 -12.69 15.75 0.20
CA SER A 50 -12.26 16.72 -0.81
C SER A 50 -13.37 17.68 -1.27
N GLY A 51 -14.64 17.31 -1.05
CA GLY A 51 -15.80 18.04 -1.56
C GLY A 51 -16.28 17.64 -2.96
N ASP A 52 -15.66 16.63 -3.59
CA ASP A 52 -16.06 16.14 -4.92
C ASP A 52 -17.44 15.45 -4.93
N SER A 53 -17.87 14.90 -3.78
CA SER A 53 -19.19 14.28 -3.59
C SER A 53 -19.76 14.61 -2.20
N PRO A 54 -20.98 15.18 -2.10
CA PRO A 54 -21.59 15.54 -0.82
C PRO A 54 -21.84 14.36 0.14
N ASP A 55 -21.87 13.13 -0.36
CA ASP A 55 -22.09 11.92 0.44
C ASP A 55 -21.02 10.84 0.21
N GLY A 56 -20.00 11.14 -0.60
CA GLY A 56 -18.91 10.22 -0.96
C GLY A 56 -19.30 9.15 -1.97
N LYS A 57 -20.50 9.20 -2.55
CA LYS A 57 -20.95 8.25 -3.57
C LYS A 57 -20.79 8.85 -4.96
N MET A 58 -20.51 7.97 -5.92
CA MET A 58 -20.41 8.31 -7.34
C MET A 58 -20.99 7.17 -8.18
N THR A 59 -21.50 7.48 -9.37
CA THR A 59 -21.76 6.45 -10.38
C THR A 59 -20.42 5.87 -10.84
N TRP A 60 -20.43 4.67 -11.45
CA TRP A 60 -19.21 4.07 -12.00
C TRP A 60 -18.48 5.03 -12.96
N GLU A 61 -19.22 5.63 -13.89
CA GLU A 61 -18.66 6.59 -14.85
C GLU A 61 -18.08 7.83 -14.16
N GLY A 62 -18.78 8.39 -13.16
CA GLY A 62 -18.28 9.52 -12.37
C GLY A 62 -17.00 9.18 -11.61
N ALA A 63 -16.94 8.00 -11.00
CA ALA A 63 -15.77 7.53 -10.27
C ALA A 63 -14.56 7.33 -11.20
N MET A 64 -14.76 6.77 -12.40
CA MET A 64 -13.70 6.59 -13.39
C MET A 64 -13.14 7.93 -13.87
N ASN A 65 -14.01 8.90 -14.17
CA ASN A 65 -13.60 10.24 -14.56
C ASN A 65 -12.87 10.99 -13.44
N TRP A 66 -13.36 10.87 -12.21
CA TRP A 66 -12.73 11.45 -11.03
C TRP A 66 -11.33 10.86 -10.79
N ALA A 67 -11.22 9.53 -10.76
CA ALA A 67 -9.94 8.84 -10.54
C ALA A 67 -8.88 9.20 -11.61
N ALA A 68 -9.28 9.40 -12.85
CA ALA A 68 -8.39 9.81 -13.93
C ALA A 68 -7.79 11.22 -13.76
N ASN A 69 -8.35 12.05 -12.86
CA ASN A 69 -7.94 13.43 -12.62
C ASN A 69 -7.30 13.66 -11.24
N LEU A 70 -7.12 12.61 -10.42
CA LEU A 70 -6.38 12.68 -9.16
C LEU A 70 -4.92 13.06 -9.41
N ARG A 71 -4.35 13.92 -8.55
CA ARG A 71 -2.99 14.46 -8.68
C ARG A 71 -2.17 14.23 -7.43
#